data_AF-A0A4U1J8G9-F1
#
_entry.id   AF-A0A4U1J8G9-F1
#
_cell.length_a   1.000
_cell.length_b   1.000
_cell.length_c   1.000
_cell.angle_alpha   90.00
_cell.angle_beta   90.00
_cell.angle_gamma   90.00
#
_symmetry.space_group_name_H-M   'P 1'
#
loop_
_entity.id
_entity.type
_entity.pdbx_description
1 polymer ?
#
loop_
_entity_poly.entity_id
_entity_poly.type
_entity_poly.pdbx_seq_one_letter_code
_entity_poly.pdbx_strand_id
1 'polypeptide(L)'
;MGTIVWVKRQGLDATLGFTFRAQVERLPARKARTLSIEGPVRNVDLPRKQAFGVSARSPFDHRGHLIAERFGGPNSSVNLVAMHGLVNMNGGPWYAMEVEIARMLDASGAHRPGLPRTGWMKVTVRYHSAEPLRPIAFHVEAKDPNGTTKFWQIFNANPHLPNPNDPRRPDANALAVEVNADIARG
;
A
#
# COMPACT_ATOMS: atom_id res chain seq x y z
N MET A 1 3.20 8.53 17.10
CA MET A 1 4.48 8.67 16.37
C MET A 1 4.94 7.28 15.94
N GLY A 2 5.25 7.07 14.66
CA GLY A 2 5.70 5.76 14.15
C GLY A 2 7.22 5.54 14.26
N THR A 3 7.63 4.31 14.56
CA THR A 3 9.02 3.84 14.56
C THR A 3 9.45 3.45 13.15
N ILE A 4 10.71 3.70 12.80
CA ILE A 4 11.28 3.25 11.52
C ILE A 4 11.81 1.82 11.65
N VAL A 5 11.46 0.98 10.69
CA VAL A 5 11.99 -0.38 10.54
C VAL A 5 12.49 -0.60 9.11
N TRP A 6 13.58 -1.33 8.97
CA TRP A 6 14.13 -1.71 7.67
C TRP A 6 13.78 -3.16 7.39
N VAL A 7 13.12 -3.43 6.26
CA VAL A 7 12.69 -4.78 5.91
C VAL A 7 13.26 -5.16 4.56
N LYS A 8 13.94 -6.31 4.55
CA LYS A 8 14.56 -6.88 3.36
C LYS A 8 13.70 -8.00 2.81
N ARG A 9 13.68 -8.15 1.49
CA ARG A 9 13.19 -9.39 0.89
C ARG A 9 14.26 -10.47 1.02
N GLN A 10 13.94 -11.56 1.71
CA GLN A 10 14.82 -12.73 1.81
C GLN A 10 14.67 -13.63 0.57
N GLY A 11 15.78 -14.24 0.13
CA GLY A 11 15.77 -15.28 -0.92
C GLY A 11 15.74 -14.79 -2.37
N LEU A 12 16.20 -13.56 -2.64
CA LEU A 12 16.59 -13.12 -3.99
C LEU A 12 18.10 -12.89 -4.02
N ASP A 13 18.70 -13.02 -5.21
CA ASP A 13 20.12 -12.79 -5.45
C ASP A 13 20.59 -11.52 -4.71
N ALA A 14 21.66 -11.67 -3.92
CA ALA A 14 22.25 -10.61 -3.09
C ALA A 14 22.63 -9.36 -3.91
N THR A 15 22.84 -9.51 -5.23
CA THR A 15 23.09 -8.40 -6.17
C THR A 15 21.87 -7.51 -6.41
N LEU A 16 20.67 -7.95 -6.04
CA LEU A 16 19.40 -7.26 -6.32
C LEU A 16 18.75 -6.66 -5.06
N GLY A 17 19.49 -6.63 -3.95
CA GLY A 17 19.01 -6.41 -2.58
C GLY A 17 17.90 -5.37 -2.43
N PHE A 18 16.66 -5.84 -2.27
CA PHE A 18 15.53 -4.97 -1.97
C PHE A 18 15.47 -4.72 -0.47
N THR A 19 15.73 -3.47 -0.09
CA THR A 19 15.57 -3.00 1.29
C THR A 19 14.57 -1.86 1.30
N PHE A 20 13.51 -2.02 2.09
CA PHE A 20 12.45 -1.05 2.23
C PHE A 20 12.49 -0.41 3.61
N ARG A 21 12.28 0.90 3.64
CA ARG A 21 12.09 1.68 4.87
C ARG A 21 10.60 1.74 5.14
N ALA A 22 10.17 1.18 6.27
CA ALA A 22 8.78 1.26 6.71
C ALA A 22 8.67 2.09 7.99
N GLN A 23 7.66 2.95 8.04
CA GLN A 23 7.23 3.59 9.27
C GLN A 23 6.07 2.79 9.85
N VAL A 24 6.23 2.31 11.08
CA VAL A 24 5.29 1.44 11.77
C VAL A 24 4.85 2.11 13.07
N GLU A 25 3.54 2.23 13.26
CA GLU A 25 2.98 2.65 14.53
C GLU A 25 2.69 1.43 15.41
N ARG A 26 3.22 1.44 16.63
CA ARG A 26 2.87 0.46 17.66
C ARG A 26 1.62 0.94 18.38
N LEU A 27 0.63 0.07 18.45
CA LEU A 27 -0.63 0.30 19.13
C LEU A 27 -0.65 -0.47 20.47
N PRO A 28 -1.60 -0.15 21.37
CA PRO A 28 -1.84 -0.95 22.57
C PRO A 28 -2.06 -2.45 22.25
N ALA A 29 -1.92 -3.30 23.28
CA ALA A 29 -2.11 -4.75 23.18
C ALA A 29 -1.20 -5.45 22.13
N ARG A 30 0.06 -4.98 22.01
CA ARG A 30 1.10 -5.55 21.12
C ARG A 30 0.71 -5.58 19.63
N LYS A 31 -0.22 -4.70 19.22
CA LYS A 31 -0.61 -4.52 17.82
C LYS A 31 0.32 -3.52 17.15
N ALA A 32 0.43 -3.61 15.83
CA ALA A 32 1.17 -2.63 15.03
C ALA A 32 0.51 -2.45 13.67
N ARG A 33 0.66 -1.26 13.08
CA ARG A 33 0.18 -0.94 11.74
C ARG A 33 1.22 -0.15 10.96
N THR A 34 1.29 -0.39 9.66
CA THR A 34 2.20 0.33 8.78
C THR A 34 1.60 1.68 8.40
N LEU A 35 2.32 2.76 8.67
CA LEU A 35 1.96 4.11 8.23
C LEU A 35 2.49 4.40 6.82
N SER A 36 3.69 3.92 6.52
CA SER A 36 4.24 3.98 5.18
C SER A 36 5.29 2.89 4.94
N ILE A 37 5.51 2.56 3.67
CA ILE A 37 6.65 1.75 3.22
C ILE A 37 7.19 2.34 1.92
N GLU A 38 8.51 2.45 1.81
CA GLU A 38 9.17 3.03 0.65
C GLU A 38 10.50 2.35 0.34
N GLY A 39 10.91 2.39 -0.93
CA GLY A 39 12.20 1.83 -1.33
C GLY A 39 12.35 1.62 -2.84
N PRO A 40 13.51 1.09 -3.27
CA PRO A 40 13.76 0.74 -4.65
C PRO A 40 12.81 -0.37 -5.10
N VAL A 41 12.30 -0.25 -6.32
CA VAL A 41 11.47 -1.26 -6.97
C VAL A 41 12.00 -1.57 -8.37
N ARG A 42 11.79 -2.80 -8.82
CA ARG A 42 12.03 -3.20 -10.21
C ARG A 42 10.99 -4.25 -10.58
N ASN A 43 10.54 -4.26 -11.84
CA ASN A 43 9.63 -5.30 -12.30
C ASN A 43 10.41 -6.62 -12.34
N VAL A 44 10.04 -7.55 -11.46
CA VAL A 44 10.64 -8.88 -11.35
C VAL A 44 9.61 -9.92 -11.71
N ASP A 45 10.01 -10.86 -12.54
CA ASP A 45 9.19 -12.03 -12.84
C ASP A 45 9.35 -13.05 -11.72
N LEU A 46 8.56 -12.88 -10.66
CA LEU A 46 8.55 -13.78 -9.50
C LEU A 46 7.17 -14.43 -9.35
N PRO A 47 7.12 -15.74 -9.04
CA PRO A 47 5.86 -16.40 -8.76
C PRO A 47 5.24 -15.77 -7.50
N ARG A 48 3.93 -15.56 -7.56
CA ARG A 48 3.16 -15.07 -6.40
C ARG A 48 3.23 -16.10 -5.28
N LYS A 49 3.67 -15.68 -4.10
CA LYS A 49 3.65 -16.49 -2.88
C LYS A 49 2.40 -16.16 -2.06
N GLN A 50 1.94 -17.14 -1.31
CA GLN A 50 0.87 -16.92 -0.35
C GLN A 50 1.34 -15.97 0.76
N ALA A 51 0.58 -14.91 0.98
CA ALA A 51 0.84 -13.97 2.06
C ALA A 51 0.33 -14.50 3.41
N PHE A 52 1.01 -14.18 4.51
CA PHE A 52 0.61 -14.56 5.88
C PHE A 52 0.62 -13.34 6.81
N GLY A 53 -0.07 -13.41 7.96
CA GLY A 53 0.15 -12.46 9.06
C GLY A 53 -0.60 -11.11 9.06
N VAL A 54 -1.63 -10.93 8.23
CA VAL A 54 -2.52 -9.74 8.32
C VAL A 54 -3.53 -9.89 9.46
N SER A 55 -3.58 -8.89 10.34
CA SER A 55 -4.55 -8.76 11.44
C SER A 55 -5.79 -7.95 11.02
N ALA A 56 -6.91 -8.13 11.72
CA ALA A 56 -8.17 -7.35 11.56
C ALA A 56 -8.77 -7.34 10.13
N ARG A 57 -8.74 -8.51 9.48
CA ARG A 57 -9.29 -8.74 8.14
C ARG A 57 -10.74 -9.23 8.22
N SER A 58 -11.61 -8.63 7.41
CA SER A 58 -12.95 -9.18 7.16
C SER A 58 -12.89 -10.33 6.13
N PRO A 59 -13.97 -11.12 5.96
CA PRO A 59 -14.04 -12.13 4.90
C PRO A 59 -13.85 -11.56 3.49
N PHE A 60 -14.12 -10.25 3.29
CA PHE A 60 -13.97 -9.57 2.01
C PHE A 60 -12.57 -9.01 1.78
N ASP A 61 -11.68 -9.00 2.79
CA ASP A 61 -10.32 -8.50 2.60
C ASP A 61 -9.35 -9.62 2.20
N HIS A 62 -8.46 -9.27 1.28
CA HIS A 62 -7.26 -10.00 0.96
C HIS A 62 -6.11 -9.56 1.89
N ARG A 63 -5.03 -10.34 1.84
CA ARG A 63 -3.74 -9.97 2.42
C ARG A 63 -2.98 -9.13 1.40
N GLY A 64 -3.35 -7.86 1.29
CA GLY A 64 -2.85 -6.97 0.25
C GLY A 64 -1.41 -6.56 0.54
N HIS A 65 -0.54 -6.72 -0.46
CA HIS A 65 0.82 -6.20 -0.41
C HIS A 65 0.82 -4.70 -0.68
N LEU A 66 1.48 -3.89 0.16
CA LEU A 66 1.66 -2.46 -0.08
C LEU A 66 2.71 -2.23 -1.19
N ILE A 67 3.80 -3.00 -1.19
CA ILE A 67 4.70 -3.15 -2.32
C ILE A 67 4.56 -4.57 -2.82
N ALA A 68 4.06 -4.70 -4.03
CA ALA A 68 3.76 -5.99 -4.64
C ALA A 68 5.00 -6.87 -4.78
N GLU A 69 4.82 -8.20 -4.77
CA GLU A 69 5.94 -9.12 -4.95
C GLU A 69 6.63 -8.97 -6.31
N ARG A 70 5.87 -8.60 -7.35
CA ARG A 70 6.38 -8.26 -8.68
C ARG A 70 7.33 -7.06 -8.70
N PHE A 71 7.40 -6.32 -7.59
CA PHE A 71 8.29 -5.19 -7.40
C PHE A 71 9.41 -5.47 -6.40
N GLY A 72 9.55 -6.73 -5.96
CA GLY A 72 10.49 -7.13 -4.93
C GLY A 72 10.00 -6.87 -3.50
N GLY A 73 8.73 -6.50 -3.32
CA GLY A 73 8.17 -6.29 -1.98
C GLY A 73 8.27 -7.54 -1.10
N PRO A 74 8.58 -7.40 0.21
CA PRO A 74 8.76 -8.54 1.10
C PRO A 74 7.42 -9.12 1.55
N ASN A 75 7.35 -10.45 1.71
CA ASN A 75 6.22 -11.12 2.36
C ASN A 75 6.38 -11.01 3.90
N SER A 76 6.15 -9.80 4.43
CA SER A 76 6.31 -9.46 5.84
C SER A 76 5.09 -8.69 6.33
N SER A 77 4.74 -8.83 7.61
CA SER A 77 3.59 -8.13 8.21
C SER A 77 3.66 -6.61 8.05
N VAL A 78 4.84 -6.02 7.92
CA VAL A 78 4.98 -4.57 7.68
C VAL A 78 4.57 -4.15 6.27
N ASN A 79 4.56 -5.08 5.32
CA ASN A 79 4.22 -4.83 3.91
C ASN A 79 2.84 -5.38 3.56
N LEU A 80 2.09 -5.87 4.56
CA LEU A 80 0.81 -6.51 4.36
C LEU A 80 -0.28 -5.80 5.17
N VAL A 81 -1.41 -5.57 4.53
CA VAL A 81 -2.58 -4.93 5.14
C VAL A 81 -3.85 -5.69 4.79
N ALA A 82 -4.91 -5.47 5.59
CA ALA A 82 -6.25 -5.88 5.22
C ALA A 82 -6.74 -4.97 4.08
N MET A 83 -6.69 -5.48 2.85
CA MET A 83 -7.08 -4.75 1.65
C MET A 83 -8.33 -5.36 1.05
N HIS A 84 -9.34 -4.56 0.71
CA HIS A 84 -10.59 -5.03 0.13
C HIS A 84 -10.31 -5.88 -1.12
N GLY A 85 -10.96 -7.05 -1.22
CA GLY A 85 -10.68 -8.02 -2.26
C GLY A 85 -10.88 -7.45 -3.67
N LEU A 86 -11.98 -6.73 -3.90
CA LEU A 86 -12.27 -6.06 -5.19
C LEU A 86 -11.26 -4.95 -5.54
N VAL A 87 -10.53 -4.42 -4.54
CA VAL A 87 -9.45 -3.46 -4.78
C VAL A 87 -8.19 -4.19 -5.22
N ASN A 88 -7.84 -5.27 -4.51
CA ASN A 88 -6.59 -6.02 -4.66
C ASN A 88 -6.60 -7.05 -5.81
N MET A 89 -7.75 -7.52 -6.26
CA MET A 89 -7.84 -8.60 -7.26
C MET A 89 -7.51 -8.12 -8.68
N ASN A 90 -7.36 -9.08 -9.60
CA ASN A 90 -7.21 -8.78 -11.02
C ASN A 90 -8.42 -7.94 -11.51
N GLY A 91 -8.15 -6.88 -12.26
CA GLY A 91 -9.16 -5.90 -12.68
C GLY A 91 -9.51 -4.84 -11.62
N GLY A 92 -9.03 -4.98 -10.38
CA GLY A 92 -9.23 -3.99 -9.32
C GLY A 92 -8.30 -2.77 -9.44
N PRO A 93 -8.63 -1.63 -8.81
CA PRO A 93 -7.82 -0.41 -8.82
C PRO A 93 -6.34 -0.62 -8.43
N TRP A 94 -6.07 -1.48 -7.44
CA TRP A 94 -4.70 -1.74 -7.02
C TRP A 94 -3.92 -2.51 -8.09
N TYR A 95 -4.53 -3.53 -8.67
CA TYR A 95 -3.92 -4.29 -9.76
C TYR A 95 -3.68 -3.42 -11.00
N ALA A 96 -4.62 -2.54 -11.35
CA ALA A 96 -4.46 -1.60 -12.46
C ALA A 96 -3.24 -0.68 -12.26
N MET A 97 -3.08 -0.13 -11.05
CA MET A 97 -1.89 0.63 -10.67
C MET A 97 -0.61 -0.22 -10.79
N GLU A 98 -0.60 -1.45 -10.28
CA GLU A 98 0.56 -2.35 -10.41
C GLU A 98 0.93 -2.62 -11.88
N VAL A 99 -0.04 -2.79 -12.77
CA VAL A 99 0.22 -2.96 -14.20
C VAL A 99 0.83 -1.69 -14.80
N GLU A 100 0.34 -0.52 -14.43
CA GLU A 100 0.86 0.75 -14.91
C GLU A 100 2.29 1.03 -14.43
N ILE A 101 2.58 0.80 -13.15
CA ILE A 101 3.93 0.93 -12.60
C ILE A 101 4.89 -0.01 -13.31
N ALA A 102 4.50 -1.27 -13.53
CA ALA A 102 5.35 -2.22 -14.27
C ALA A 102 5.67 -1.72 -15.68
N ARG A 103 4.67 -1.22 -16.41
CA ARG A 103 4.89 -0.61 -17.73
C ARG A 103 5.82 0.59 -17.65
N MET A 104 5.72 1.45 -16.65
CA MET A 104 6.65 2.58 -16.47
C MET A 104 8.09 2.10 -16.25
N LEU A 105 8.28 1.10 -15.40
CA LEU A 105 9.60 0.53 -15.13
C LEU A 105 10.20 -0.12 -16.39
N ASP A 106 9.40 -0.80 -17.20
CA ASP A 106 9.83 -1.47 -18.42
C ASP A 106 10.04 -0.50 -19.61
N ALA A 107 9.12 0.46 -19.80
CA ALA A 107 9.08 1.40 -20.92
C ALA A 107 10.08 2.57 -20.79
N SER A 108 10.65 2.78 -19.59
CA SER A 108 11.65 3.83 -19.33
C SER A 108 12.93 3.73 -20.19
N GLY A 109 13.06 2.71 -21.05
CA GLY A 109 13.64 2.86 -22.39
C GLY A 109 15.15 3.07 -22.49
N ALA A 110 15.86 3.39 -21.41
CA ALA A 110 17.31 3.37 -21.38
C ALA A 110 17.79 1.93 -21.21
N HIS A 111 17.87 1.17 -22.30
CA HIS A 111 18.72 -0.01 -22.37
C HIS A 111 20.17 0.46 -22.35
N ARG A 112 20.68 0.79 -21.15
CA ARG A 112 22.12 0.91 -20.92
C ARG A 112 22.61 -0.44 -20.38
N PRO A 113 23.44 -1.17 -21.13
CA PRO A 113 24.11 -2.36 -20.60
C PRO A 113 24.82 -1.99 -19.29
N GLY A 114 24.49 -2.69 -18.19
CA GLY A 114 25.18 -2.55 -16.90
C GLY A 114 24.51 -1.70 -15.81
N LEU A 115 23.36 -1.04 -16.04
CA LEU A 115 22.61 -0.36 -14.98
C LEU A 115 21.34 -1.12 -14.57
N PRO A 116 21.13 -1.46 -13.28
CA PRO A 116 19.86 -2.02 -12.82
C PRO A 116 18.71 -1.05 -13.12
N ARG A 117 17.67 -1.51 -13.81
CA ARG A 117 16.44 -0.74 -14.06
C ARG A 117 15.62 -0.67 -12.78
N THR A 118 16.02 0.22 -11.89
CA THR A 118 15.40 0.39 -10.57
C THR A 118 14.67 1.72 -10.53
N GLY A 119 13.37 1.65 -10.29
CA GLY A 119 12.58 2.82 -9.90
C GLY A 119 12.49 2.93 -8.38
N TRP A 120 11.61 3.79 -7.91
CA TRP A 120 11.33 3.95 -6.49
C TRP A 120 9.84 4.01 -6.25
N MET A 121 9.37 3.46 -5.13
CA MET A 121 7.96 3.48 -4.76
C MET A 121 7.81 3.83 -3.29
N LYS A 122 6.76 4.57 -2.98
CA LYS A 122 6.26 4.80 -1.62
C LYS A 122 4.78 4.58 -1.56
N VAL A 123 4.36 3.91 -0.50
CA VAL A 123 2.96 3.79 -0.13
C VAL A 123 2.78 4.41 1.23
N THR A 124 1.87 5.37 1.32
CA THR A 124 1.39 5.95 2.58
C THR A 124 -0.01 5.42 2.85
N VAL A 125 -0.23 4.95 4.06
CA VAL A 125 -1.46 4.27 4.48
C VAL A 125 -2.29 5.21 5.34
N ARG A 126 -3.57 5.36 5.01
CA ARG A 126 -4.51 6.16 5.79
C ARG A 126 -5.43 5.26 6.62
N TYR A 127 -5.60 5.64 7.88
CA TYR A 127 -6.53 5.04 8.82
C TYR A 127 -7.58 6.07 9.25
N HIS A 128 -8.76 5.60 9.65
CA HIS A 128 -9.85 6.46 10.09
C HIS A 128 -9.53 7.19 11.41
N SER A 129 -8.85 6.51 12.34
CA SER A 129 -8.47 7.05 13.64
C SER A 129 -7.25 6.32 14.21
N ALA A 130 -6.92 6.54 15.49
CA ALA A 130 -5.75 5.95 16.15
C ALA A 130 -5.83 4.42 16.33
N GLU A 131 -7.03 3.84 16.36
CA GLU A 131 -7.24 2.45 16.79
C GLU A 131 -7.33 1.40 15.67
N PRO A 132 -7.96 1.68 14.51
CA PRO A 132 -8.17 0.66 13.48
C PRO A 132 -6.86 0.15 12.88
N LEU A 133 -6.79 -1.17 12.73
CA LEU A 133 -5.72 -1.87 12.01
C LEU A 133 -6.00 -2.01 10.50
N ARG A 134 -7.27 -1.86 10.08
CA ARG A 134 -7.67 -1.90 8.67
C ARG A 134 -7.57 -0.49 8.07
N PRO A 135 -6.77 -0.29 7.00
CA PRO A 135 -6.70 0.99 6.31
C PRO A 135 -8.03 1.39 5.66
N ILE A 136 -8.23 2.70 5.46
CA ILE A 136 -9.33 3.25 4.66
C ILE A 136 -8.88 3.68 3.26
N ALA A 137 -7.60 3.97 3.08
CA ALA A 137 -7.06 4.38 1.78
C ALA A 137 -5.53 4.25 1.72
N PHE A 138 -5.01 4.37 0.50
CA PHE A 138 -3.60 4.35 0.17
C PHE A 138 -3.29 5.54 -0.74
N HIS A 139 -2.16 6.18 -0.48
CA HIS A 139 -1.53 7.11 -1.39
C HIS A 139 -0.23 6.48 -1.90
N VAL A 140 -0.10 6.34 -3.20
CA VAL A 140 1.05 5.71 -3.83
C VAL A 140 1.78 6.74 -4.67
N GLU A 141 3.09 6.82 -4.49
CA GLU A 141 4.02 7.56 -5.34
C GLU A 141 4.97 6.54 -5.97
N ALA A 142 5.12 6.58 -7.30
CA ALA A 142 6.10 5.75 -8.00
C ALA A 142 6.92 6.59 -8.97
N LYS A 143 8.23 6.33 -9.01
CA LYS A 143 9.20 6.96 -9.90
C LYS A 143 9.81 5.92 -10.80
N ASP A 144 9.84 6.20 -12.09
CA ASP A 144 10.61 5.41 -13.05
C ASP A 144 12.13 5.69 -12.91
N PRO A 145 13.01 4.92 -13.58
CA PRO A 145 14.45 5.16 -13.56
C PRO A 145 14.90 6.54 -14.06
N ASN A 146 14.06 7.24 -14.83
CA ASN A 146 14.35 8.59 -15.35
C ASN A 146 13.86 9.69 -14.39
N GLY A 147 13.22 9.34 -13.28
CA GLY A 147 12.65 10.26 -12.30
C GLY A 147 11.22 10.70 -12.59
N THR A 148 10.58 10.19 -13.66
CA THR A 148 9.17 10.48 -13.95
C THR A 148 8.31 9.93 -12.84
N THR A 149 7.52 10.81 -12.20
CA THR A 149 6.72 10.46 -11.02
C THR A 149 5.24 10.36 -11.38
N LYS A 150 4.55 9.35 -10.84
CA LYS A 150 3.09 9.23 -10.87
C LYS A 150 2.53 8.98 -9.47
N PHE A 151 1.27 9.37 -9.29
CA PHE A 151 0.55 9.30 -8.01
C PHE A 151 -0.79 8.59 -8.15
N TRP A 152 -1.17 7.82 -7.14
CA TRP A 152 -2.49 7.18 -7.06
C TRP A 152 -3.09 7.39 -5.66
N GLN A 153 -4.39 7.68 -5.63
CA GLN A 153 -5.20 7.67 -4.42
C GLN A 153 -6.20 6.52 -4.55
N ILE A 154 -6.07 5.50 -3.70
CA ILE A 154 -6.87 4.27 -3.79
C ILE A 154 -7.63 4.08 -2.46
N PHE A 155 -8.95 4.00 -2.53
CA PHE A 155 -9.78 3.76 -1.36
C PHE A 155 -9.92 2.26 -1.08
N ASN A 156 -9.85 1.89 0.20
CA ASN A 156 -9.88 0.50 0.64
C ASN A 156 -11.32 0.01 0.93
N ALA A 157 -12.19 0.17 -0.06
CA ALA A 157 -13.62 -0.16 -0.01
C ALA A 157 -14.07 -0.82 -1.31
N ASN A 158 -15.32 -1.26 -1.38
CA ASN A 158 -15.89 -1.78 -2.63
C ASN A 158 -15.87 -0.67 -3.71
N PRO A 159 -15.14 -0.84 -4.83
CA PRO A 159 -14.98 0.20 -5.84
C PRO A 159 -16.25 0.45 -6.67
N HIS A 160 -17.25 -0.43 -6.57
CA HIS A 160 -18.54 -0.28 -7.26
C HIS A 160 -19.60 0.41 -6.41
N LEU A 161 -19.30 0.65 -5.13
CA LEU A 161 -20.17 1.41 -4.24
C LEU A 161 -19.60 2.80 -4.03
N PRO A 162 -20.46 3.79 -3.78
CA PRO A 162 -19.98 5.09 -3.38
C PRO A 162 -19.14 4.99 -2.11
N ASN A 163 -17.97 5.63 -2.11
CA ASN A 163 -17.08 5.59 -0.96
C ASN A 163 -17.57 6.57 0.13
N PRO A 164 -17.94 6.09 1.33
CA PRO A 164 -18.35 6.97 2.42
C PRO A 164 -17.22 7.88 2.94
N ASN A 165 -15.97 7.56 2.62
CA ASN A 165 -14.79 8.34 3.03
C ASN A 165 -14.25 9.25 1.90
N ASP A 166 -15.01 9.47 0.82
CA ASP A 166 -14.60 10.42 -0.23
C ASP A 166 -14.84 11.86 0.28
N PRO A 167 -13.81 12.70 0.46
CA PRO A 167 -13.98 14.06 0.94
C PRO A 167 -14.74 14.98 -0.04
N ARG A 168 -14.96 14.53 -1.29
CA ARG A 168 -15.71 15.27 -2.30
C ARG A 168 -17.22 15.02 -2.23
N ARG A 169 -17.68 14.23 -1.25
CA ARG A 169 -19.10 13.95 -1.04
C ARG A 169 -19.78 15.10 -0.30
N PRO A 170 -20.94 15.60 -0.76
CA PRO A 170 -21.68 16.65 -0.06
C PRO A 170 -22.20 16.21 1.32
N ASP A 171 -22.37 14.90 1.55
CA ASP A 171 -22.85 14.30 2.80
C ASP A 171 -21.73 13.89 3.79
N ALA A 172 -20.46 13.92 3.38
CA ALA A 172 -19.33 13.61 4.26
C ALA A 172 -19.22 14.61 5.44
N ASN A 173 -19.70 15.84 5.26
CA ASN A 173 -19.81 16.85 6.31
C ASN A 173 -21.04 16.66 7.22
N ALA A 174 -22.08 15.94 6.78
CA ALA A 174 -23.29 15.73 7.58
C ALA A 174 -23.07 14.65 8.66
N LEU A 175 -22.39 13.55 8.32
CA LEU A 175 -22.08 12.47 9.27
C LEU A 175 -21.04 12.89 10.32
N ALA A 176 -20.13 13.82 10.00
CA ALA A 176 -19.17 14.35 10.98
C ALA A 176 -19.82 15.32 11.99
N VAL A 177 -20.96 15.92 11.66
CA VAL A 177 -21.70 16.82 12.56
C VAL A 177 -22.60 16.02 13.51
N GLU A 178 -23.22 14.92 13.07
CA GLU A 178 -24.05 14.07 13.96
C GLU A 178 -23.24 13.37 15.05
N VAL A 179 -22.02 12.90 14.76
CA VAL A 179 -21.17 12.25 15.76
C VAL A 179 -20.70 13.21 16.87
N ASN A 180 -20.59 14.51 16.57
CA ASN A 180 -20.24 15.52 17.59
C ASN A 180 -21.47 15.99 18.40
N ALA A 181 -22.67 15.90 17.84
CA ALA A 181 -23.90 16.25 18.56
C ALA A 181 -24.28 15.23 19.63
N ASP A 182 -23.95 13.94 19.43
CA ASP A 182 -24.22 12.89 20.41
C ASP A 182 -23.21 12.88 21.59
N ILE A 183 -21.98 13.34 21.37
CA ILE A 183 -20.98 13.51 22.47
C ILE A 183 -21.32 14.73 23.34
N ALA A 184 -22.01 15.74 22.80
CA ALA A 184 -22.43 16.92 23.54
C ALA A 184 -23.74 16.75 24.34
N ARG A 185 -24.40 15.59 24.23
CA ARG A 185 -25.66 15.26 24.93
C ARG A 185 -25.54 14.08 25.91
N GLY A 186 -24.32 13.61 26.17
CA GLY A 186 -23.98 12.60 27.19
C GLY A 186 -23.31 13.22 28.39
#